data_AF-A0A0J7YM61-F1
#
_entry.id   AF-A0A0J7YM61-F1
#
_cell.length_a   1.000
_cell.length_b   1.000
_cell.length_c   1.000
_cell.angle_alpha   90.00
_cell.angle_beta   90.00
_cell.angle_gamma   90.00
#
_symmetry.space_group_name_H-M   'P 1'
#
loop_
_entity.id
_entity.type
_entity.pdbx_description
1 polymer ?
#
loop_
_entity_poly.entity_id
_entity_poly.type
_entity_poly.pdbx_seq_one_letter_code
_entity_poly.pdbx_strand_id
1 'polypeptide(L)'
;MESSSLSSWDYLLLFLLRPLCALLFVLFILLLGWFLAWKLVLVHVPLVQEIFGLRKKPAKADPPKRRFSQFYNSLDASTKHVASPN
;
A
#
# COMPACT_ATOMS: atom_id res chain seq x y z
N MET A 1 52.00 29.13 -17.40
CA MET A 1 52.21 27.67 -17.47
C MET A 1 51.09 26.99 -16.67
N GLU A 2 49.84 26.99 -17.16
CA GLU A 2 48.70 26.48 -16.34
C GLU A 2 47.60 25.77 -17.15
N SER A 3 47.85 25.40 -18.41
CA SER A 3 46.83 24.77 -19.27
C SER A 3 47.04 23.26 -19.51
N SER A 4 48.19 22.70 -19.12
CA SER A 4 48.53 21.30 -19.43
C SER A 4 47.81 20.28 -18.52
N SER A 5 47.46 20.68 -17.30
CA SER A 5 46.77 19.83 -16.33
C SER A 5 45.29 19.65 -16.66
N LEU A 6 44.58 20.72 -17.03
CA LEU A 6 43.16 20.67 -17.44
C LEU A 6 42.94 19.65 -18.57
N SER A 7 43.76 19.73 -19.62
CA SER A 7 43.62 18.84 -20.78
C SER A 7 43.84 17.36 -20.44
N SER A 8 44.83 17.04 -19.61
CA SER A 8 45.09 15.64 -19.21
C SER A 8 43.95 15.07 -18.36
N TRP A 9 43.37 15.88 -17.47
CA TRP A 9 42.20 15.49 -16.67
C TRP A 9 40.95 15.30 -17.51
N ASP A 10 40.74 16.13 -18.55
CA ASP A 10 39.61 15.98 -19.47
C ASP A 10 39.69 14.67 -20.27
N TYR A 11 40.88 14.26 -20.71
CA TYR A 11 41.05 12.96 -21.37
C TYR A 11 40.80 11.79 -20.43
N LEU A 12 41.26 11.88 -19.18
CA LEU A 12 40.98 10.87 -18.16
C LEU A 12 39.49 10.80 -17.84
N LEU A 13 38.84 11.96 -17.73
CA LEU A 13 37.39 12.07 -17.58
C LEU A 13 36.69 11.43 -18.78
N LEU A 14 37.00 11.78 -20.03
CA LEU A 14 36.36 11.17 -21.20
C LEU A 14 36.60 9.65 -21.29
N PHE A 15 37.79 9.19 -20.91
CA PHE A 15 38.16 7.77 -20.89
C PHE A 15 37.42 6.99 -19.81
N LEU A 16 37.23 7.57 -18.62
CA LEU A 16 36.50 6.97 -17.49
C LEU A 16 34.99 7.18 -17.56
N LEU A 17 34.54 8.30 -18.12
CA LEU A 17 33.13 8.68 -18.28
C LEU A 17 32.44 7.68 -19.21
N ARG A 18 33.14 7.15 -20.21
CA ARG A 18 32.58 6.18 -21.15
C ARG A 18 32.20 4.84 -20.48
N PRO A 19 33.08 4.14 -19.74
CA PRO A 19 32.71 2.98 -18.96
C PRO A 19 31.81 3.33 -17.78
N LEU A 20 31.99 4.49 -17.14
CA LEU A 20 31.16 4.91 -16.01
C LEU A 20 29.70 5.13 -16.43
N CYS A 21 29.46 5.82 -17.54
CA CYS A 21 28.11 5.99 -18.10
C CYS A 21 27.49 4.64 -18.49
N ALA A 22 28.26 3.72 -19.08
CA ALA A 22 27.76 2.39 -19.41
C ALA A 22 27.39 1.59 -18.14
N LEU A 23 28.23 1.66 -17.10
CA LEU A 23 28.02 0.95 -15.84
C LEU A 23 26.83 1.54 -15.08
N LEU A 24 26.73 2.87 -15.03
CA LEU A 24 25.58 3.58 -14.50
C LEU A 24 24.31 3.24 -15.29
N PHE A 25 24.37 3.17 -16.61
CA PHE A 25 23.22 2.83 -17.45
C PHE A 25 22.72 1.41 -17.18
N VAL A 26 23.63 0.44 -17.11
CA VAL A 26 23.30 -0.95 -16.75
C VAL A 26 22.74 -1.03 -15.33
N LEU A 27 23.37 -0.35 -14.36
CA LEU A 27 22.85 -0.25 -13.01
C LEU A 27 21.46 0.39 -12.98
N PHE A 28 21.24 1.44 -13.77
CA PHE A 28 19.95 2.12 -13.87
C PHE A 28 18.87 1.18 -14.39
N ILE A 29 19.16 0.42 -15.45
CA ILE A 29 18.23 -0.59 -16.00
C ILE A 29 17.98 -1.69 -14.98
N LEU A 30 19.01 -2.16 -14.27
CA LEU A 30 18.89 -3.18 -13.24
C LEU A 30 18.01 -2.69 -12.07
N LEU A 31 18.27 -1.47 -11.59
CA LEU A 31 17.49 -0.79 -10.55
C LEU A 31 16.06 -0.52 -11.03
N LEU A 32 15.84 -0.10 -12.27
CA LEU A 32 14.51 0.08 -12.84
C LEU A 32 13.78 -1.24 -12.97
N GLY A 33 14.39 -2.29 -13.52
CA GLY A 33 13.78 -3.61 -13.64
C GLY A 33 13.42 -4.19 -12.27
N TRP A 34 14.33 -4.05 -11.30
CA TRP A 34 14.13 -4.45 -9.91
C TRP A 34 13.05 -3.63 -9.21
N PHE A 35 13.12 -2.30 -9.29
CA PHE A 35 12.12 -1.39 -8.71
C PHE A 35 10.77 -1.57 -9.37
N LEU A 36 10.71 -1.86 -10.67
CA LEU A 36 9.46 -2.10 -11.39
C LEU A 36 8.87 -3.45 -11.00
N ALA A 37 9.70 -4.50 -10.86
CA ALA A 37 9.29 -5.78 -10.31
C ALA A 37 8.77 -5.61 -8.87
N TRP A 38 9.48 -4.84 -8.05
CA TRP A 38 9.07 -4.50 -6.69
C TRP A 38 7.79 -3.67 -6.70
N LYS A 39 7.66 -2.65 -7.53
CA LYS A 39 6.45 -1.81 -7.63
C LYS A 39 5.26 -2.62 -8.11
N LEU A 40 5.44 -3.55 -9.03
CA LEU A 40 4.40 -4.50 -9.44
C LEU A 40 4.04 -5.45 -8.30
N VAL A 41 5.02 -5.98 -7.57
CA VAL A 41 4.81 -6.77 -6.34
C VAL A 41 4.10 -5.96 -5.24
N LEU A 42 4.46 -4.69 -5.03
CA LEU A 42 3.83 -3.78 -4.06
C LEU A 42 2.45 -3.32 -4.54
N VAL A 43 2.27 -3.18 -5.85
CA VAL A 43 0.95 -2.98 -6.46
C VAL A 43 0.07 -4.20 -6.19
N HIS A 44 0.65 -5.40 -6.26
CA HIS A 44 -0.06 -6.64 -6.02
C HIS A 44 -0.34 -6.91 -4.53
N VAL A 45 0.52 -6.49 -3.60
CA VAL A 45 0.41 -6.85 -2.17
C VAL A 45 -0.27 -5.73 -1.32
N PRO A 46 0.26 -4.48 -1.21
CA PRO A 46 -0.42 -3.38 -0.48
C PRO A 46 -1.20 -2.31 -1.29
N LEU A 47 -1.08 -2.12 -2.61
CA LEU A 47 -2.09 -1.25 -3.31
C LEU A 47 -3.48 -1.89 -3.34
N VAL A 48 -3.53 -3.22 -3.26
CA VAL A 48 -4.75 -3.97 -2.96
C VAL A 48 -5.24 -3.69 -1.54
N GLN A 49 -4.41 -3.36 -0.55
CA GLN A 49 -4.94 -2.98 0.77
C GLN A 49 -5.48 -1.54 0.81
N GLU A 50 -4.95 -0.64 -0.02
CA GLU A 50 -5.41 0.75 -0.08
C GLU A 50 -6.68 0.92 -0.95
N ILE A 51 -6.77 0.23 -2.09
CA ILE A 51 -7.94 0.23 -2.99
C ILE A 51 -9.03 -0.76 -2.53
N PHE A 52 -8.64 -1.88 -1.92
CA PHE A 52 -9.55 -2.97 -1.52
C PHE A 52 -9.82 -3.00 0.01
N GLY A 53 -9.04 -2.28 0.83
CA GLY A 53 -9.26 -2.17 2.28
C GLY A 53 -10.06 -0.94 2.72
N LEU A 54 -10.08 0.15 1.95
CA LEU A 54 -10.95 1.32 2.24
C LEU A 54 -12.26 1.36 1.45
N ARG A 55 -12.58 0.30 0.68
CA ARG A 55 -13.94 0.08 0.16
C ARG A 55 -14.69 -1.08 0.82
N LYS A 56 -14.19 -1.63 1.93
CA LYS A 56 -15.03 -2.43 2.83
C LYS A 56 -15.62 -1.56 3.93
N LYS A 57 -16.70 -0.93 3.48
CA LYS A 57 -17.90 -0.52 4.22
C LYS A 57 -17.71 0.78 5.02
N PRO A 58 -18.65 1.75 4.93
CA PRO A 58 -18.92 2.55 6.13
C PRO A 58 -19.04 1.53 7.26
N ALA A 59 -18.22 1.69 8.30
CA ALA A 59 -18.45 1.05 9.57
C ALA A 59 -19.95 1.19 9.80
N LYS A 60 -20.62 0.04 9.79
CA LYS A 60 -22.05 -0.12 9.86
C LYS A 60 -22.58 0.94 10.83
N ALA A 61 -23.14 2.03 10.31
CA ALA A 61 -24.30 2.58 10.95
C ALA A 61 -25.24 1.39 10.89
N ASP A 62 -25.30 0.58 11.95
CA ASP A 62 -26.51 -0.18 12.20
C ASP A 62 -27.53 0.95 12.39
N PRO A 63 -28.42 1.21 11.40
CA PRO A 63 -29.57 2.04 11.69
C PRO A 63 -30.26 1.39 12.89
N PRO A 64 -30.70 2.20 13.86
CA PRO A 64 -31.07 1.76 15.19
C PRO A 64 -31.95 0.50 15.10
N LYS A 65 -31.45 -0.63 15.62
CA LYS A 65 -32.23 -1.87 15.82
C LYS A 65 -33.30 -1.65 16.91
N ARG A 66 -34.13 -0.62 16.76
CA ARG A 66 -35.25 -0.28 17.64
C ARG A 66 -36.51 -1.09 17.34
N ARG A 67 -36.58 -1.79 16.21
CA ARG A 67 -37.74 -2.65 15.87
C ARG A 67 -37.60 -4.09 16.35
N PHE A 68 -36.43 -4.71 16.20
CA PHE A 68 -36.24 -6.10 16.64
C PHE A 68 -36.05 -6.24 18.15
N SER A 69 -35.50 -5.22 18.85
CA SER A 69 -35.43 -5.26 20.31
C SER A 69 -36.82 -5.24 20.96
N GLN A 70 -37.81 -4.55 20.37
CA GLN A 70 -39.19 -4.57 20.86
C GLN A 70 -39.80 -5.96 20.76
N PHE A 71 -39.52 -6.68 19.66
CA PHE A 71 -40.02 -8.04 19.44
C PHE A 71 -39.46 -9.04 20.48
N TYR A 72 -38.17 -8.92 20.81
CA TYR A 72 -37.57 -9.74 21.88
C TYR A 72 -38.04 -9.32 23.27
N ASN A 73 -38.21 -8.03 23.57
CA ASN A 73 -38.75 -7.58 24.87
C ASN A 73 -40.20 -8.07 25.07
N SER A 74 -41.04 -8.08 24.03
CA SER A 74 -42.41 -8.61 24.14
C SER A 74 -42.44 -10.12 24.31
N LEU A 75 -41.52 -10.85 23.68
CA LEU A 75 -41.35 -12.30 23.86
C LEU A 75 -40.86 -12.62 25.28
N ASP A 76 -39.86 -11.90 25.79
CA ASP A 76 -39.32 -12.12 27.14
C ASP A 76 -40.35 -11.75 28.22
N ALA A 77 -41.16 -10.70 28.01
CA ALA A 77 -42.28 -10.36 28.88
C ALA A 77 -43.38 -11.43 28.87
N SER A 78 -43.71 -11.98 27.69
CA SER A 78 -44.69 -13.07 27.56
C SER A 78 -44.18 -14.38 28.18
N THR A 79 -42.92 -14.72 28.00
CA THR A 79 -42.30 -15.92 28.59
C THR A 79 -42.16 -15.80 30.11
N LYS A 80 -41.81 -14.63 30.65
CA LYS A 80 -41.79 -14.41 32.11
C LYS A 80 -43.16 -14.54 32.76
N HIS A 81 -44.23 -14.16 32.07
CA HIS A 81 -45.60 -14.30 32.57
C HIS A 81 -46.11 -15.76 32.54
N VAL A 82 -45.48 -16.63 31.73
CA VAL A 82 -45.79 -18.07 31.65
C VAL A 82 -44.90 -18.89 32.59
N ALA A 83 -43.66 -18.46 32.84
CA ALA A 83 -42.74 -19.11 33.76
C ALA A 83 -43.02 -18.79 35.25
N SER A 84 -44.02 -17.97 35.54
CA SER A 84 -44.50 -17.71 36.90
C SER A 84 -46.02 -17.83 36.98
N PRO A 85 -46.51 -19.00 37.46
CA PRO A 85 -47.63 -18.97 38.40
C PRO A 85 -47.39 -19.87 39.61
N ASN A 86 -47.32 -19.18 40.77
CA ASN A 86 -47.42 -19.60 42.18
C ASN A 86 -46.29 -20.42 42.80
#